data_AF-A0A653BUI4-F1
#
_entry.id   AF-A0A653BUI4-F1
#
_cell.length_a   1.000
_cell.length_b   1.000
_cell.length_c   1.000
_cell.angle_alpha   90.00
_cell.angle_beta   90.00
_cell.angle_gamma   90.00
#
_symmetry.space_group_name_H-M   'P 1'
#
loop_
_entity.id
_entity.type
_entity.pdbx_description
1 polymer ?
#
loop_
_entity_poly.entity_id
_entity_poly.type
_entity_poly.pdbx_seq_one_letter_code
_entity_poly.pdbx_strand_id
1 'polypeptide(L)'
;MFRNMDYSEVQKFDAQGKKWYRDARQRIFVNRSLHLENIKFYGFDMDYTLAEYKSPQYEKLGFDLIKQHMVSIGYPQEILEFEYDPTFAVRGLWFDTLYGNLLKVDAYGNILVAVHGFEFLKHSRVYELYPNKFLTLDESRVYVLNTLFNLPETYLLACLVDFFTNSKEYTKTDTGVKCGELLMSYKSIFQDVRNAVDYVHLQGDMKKRTIENLEKYVKKDERLPMFLTRLRESGAKTFLLTNSDYNFTNRIMTYLFDFPHGAKPGEPHRNWTTYFDVVVVDARKPLFFGEGTILRQVDVNTGGLRVGVHTGPLQAEHVYSGGSCDVFTKFIGAKGKDVLYVGDHIFGDILKSKKIRGWRTFLIIPELVRELHVWTDKCQLFNELQNLDIKLGEMYKNLDSSTKEKPDISNLRAAIREVTHKMDMAYGMMGSLFRSGSRQTFFSSQVVRYADLYAATHLNLLYYPFSYMFRAPAMLLPHESTVAHEQQFVTEFMDETNSAIDDDDKRNKKVLERTQSQIPHVRPATPQSLTHTHDEDFSDEDSEDKSGSNKSN
;
A
#
# COMPACT_ATOMS: atom_id res chain seq x y z
N MET A 1 -13.00 -23.69 -22.55
CA MET A 1 -12.35 -24.23 -23.76
C MET A 1 -10.88 -23.83 -23.67
N PHE A 2 -10.05 -24.66 -23.05
CA PHE A 2 -8.62 -24.39 -22.91
C PHE A 2 -7.94 -24.81 -24.22
N ARG A 3 -7.33 -23.84 -24.92
CA ARG A 3 -6.47 -24.13 -26.06
C ARG A 3 -5.10 -24.46 -25.47
N ASN A 4 -4.67 -25.72 -25.57
CA ASN A 4 -3.27 -26.07 -25.37
C ASN A 4 -2.47 -25.28 -26.41
N MET A 5 -1.75 -24.25 -25.98
CA MET A 5 -0.78 -23.57 -26.83
C MET A 5 0.46 -24.46 -26.89
N ASP A 6 0.80 -24.88 -28.10
CA ASP A 6 2.00 -25.63 -28.40
C ASP A 6 3.24 -24.74 -28.12
N TYR A 7 4.26 -25.28 -27.46
CA TYR A 7 5.48 -24.53 -27.09
C TYR A 7 6.20 -23.94 -28.32
N SER A 8 5.92 -24.48 -29.50
CA SER A 8 6.41 -23.99 -30.80
C SER A 8 5.78 -22.66 -31.24
N GLU A 9 4.59 -22.29 -30.74
CA GLU A 9 3.92 -21.01 -31.08
C GLU A 9 4.45 -19.82 -30.27
N VAL A 10 5.07 -20.06 -29.11
CA VAL A 10 5.66 -19.01 -28.26
C VAL A 10 6.90 -18.39 -28.91
N GLN A 11 7.60 -19.13 -29.78
CA GLN A 11 8.78 -18.62 -30.50
C GLN A 11 8.45 -17.70 -31.69
N LYS A 12 7.17 -17.50 -32.03
CA LYS A 12 6.75 -16.59 -33.11
C LYS A 12 6.27 -15.22 -32.62
N PHE A 13 6.35 -14.94 -31.32
CA PHE A 13 5.94 -13.64 -30.78
C PHE A 13 7.08 -12.61 -30.81
N ASP A 14 6.96 -11.76 -31.81
CA ASP A 14 7.35 -10.35 -31.88
C ASP A 14 8.85 -10.02 -31.99
N ALA A 15 9.26 -9.77 -33.24
CA ALA A 15 10.49 -9.07 -33.61
C ALA A 15 10.52 -7.59 -33.12
N GLN A 16 9.60 -7.18 -32.25
CA GLN A 16 9.60 -5.91 -31.52
C GLN A 16 9.40 -6.05 -30.00
N GLY A 17 9.70 -7.18 -29.35
CA GLY A 17 10.06 -7.22 -27.92
C GLY A 17 9.12 -6.55 -26.90
N LYS A 18 7.85 -6.30 -27.22
CA LYS A 18 6.94 -5.57 -26.32
C LYS A 18 6.28 -6.54 -25.35
N LYS A 19 6.58 -6.35 -24.06
CA LYS A 19 5.94 -7.09 -22.96
C LYS A 19 4.42 -6.90 -23.01
N TRP A 20 3.66 -8.00 -23.10
CA TRP A 20 2.20 -7.97 -23.13
C TRP A 20 1.63 -7.62 -21.75
N TYR A 21 0.61 -6.75 -21.73
CA TYR A 21 -0.09 -6.33 -20.52
C TYR A 21 -1.61 -6.35 -20.74
N ARG A 22 -2.35 -6.72 -19.69
CA ARG A 22 -3.81 -6.58 -19.63
C ARG A 22 -4.21 -5.09 -19.57
N ASP A 23 -5.49 -4.82 -19.86
CA ASP A 23 -6.10 -3.50 -19.66
C ASP A 23 -5.78 -2.97 -18.26
N ALA A 24 -5.41 -1.68 -18.17
CA ALA A 24 -4.97 -1.07 -16.92
C ALA A 24 -6.01 -1.17 -15.79
N ARG A 25 -7.32 -1.18 -16.12
CA ARG A 25 -8.41 -1.32 -15.14
C ARG A 25 -8.50 -2.73 -14.56
N GLN A 26 -8.08 -3.74 -15.32
CA GLN A 26 -8.10 -5.16 -14.93
C GLN A 26 -6.74 -5.65 -14.41
N ARG A 27 -5.74 -4.76 -14.38
CA ARG A 27 -4.36 -5.12 -14.09
C ARG A 27 -4.10 -5.17 -12.58
N ILE A 28 -3.28 -6.15 -12.19
CA ILE A 28 -2.57 -6.16 -10.91
C ILE A 28 -1.14 -5.71 -11.19
N PHE A 29 -0.70 -4.71 -10.43
CA PHE A 29 0.66 -4.17 -10.49
C PHE A 29 1.54 -4.88 -9.47
N VAL A 30 2.81 -5.07 -9.83
CA VAL A 30 3.71 -6.01 -9.16
C VAL A 30 4.97 -5.27 -8.72
N ASN A 31 5.21 -5.21 -7.41
CA ASN A 31 6.46 -4.68 -6.84
C ASN A 31 7.45 -5.80 -6.53
N ARG A 32 6.97 -6.99 -6.16
CA ARG A 32 7.77 -8.20 -5.91
C ARG A 32 7.12 -9.40 -6.56
N SER A 33 7.94 -10.27 -7.15
CA SER A 33 7.46 -11.48 -7.83
C SER A 33 6.69 -12.37 -6.86
N LEU A 34 5.60 -12.96 -7.32
CA LEU A 34 4.70 -13.78 -6.52
C LEU A 34 4.09 -14.87 -7.40
N HIS A 35 4.23 -16.13 -7.00
CA HIS A 35 3.58 -17.24 -7.68
C HIS A 35 2.30 -17.63 -6.94
N LEU A 36 1.15 -17.46 -7.59
CA LEU A 36 -0.16 -17.69 -6.95
C LEU A 36 -0.37 -19.16 -6.55
N GLU A 37 0.30 -20.10 -7.20
CA GLU A 37 0.21 -21.54 -6.92
C GLU A 37 0.70 -21.89 -5.51
N ASN A 38 1.65 -21.10 -4.99
CA ASN A 38 2.22 -21.31 -3.67
C ASN A 38 1.40 -20.63 -2.55
N ILE A 39 0.36 -19.88 -2.91
CA ILE A 39 -0.56 -19.27 -1.95
C ILE A 39 -1.63 -20.29 -1.56
N LYS A 40 -1.61 -20.68 -0.29
CA LYS A 40 -2.57 -21.64 0.30
C LYS A 40 -3.72 -20.94 1.01
N PHE A 41 -3.53 -19.69 1.43
CA PHE A 41 -4.52 -18.92 2.19
C PHE A 41 -4.69 -17.51 1.62
N TYR A 42 -5.94 -17.14 1.33
CA TYR A 42 -6.32 -15.80 0.90
C TYR A 42 -7.11 -15.11 2.02
N GLY A 43 -6.51 -14.09 2.61
CA GLY A 43 -7.13 -13.32 3.68
C GLY A 43 -7.61 -11.97 3.19
N PHE A 44 -8.76 -11.51 3.68
CA PHE A 44 -9.35 -10.25 3.28
C PHE A 44 -9.67 -9.37 4.48
N ASP A 45 -9.39 -8.07 4.37
CA ASP A 45 -10.11 -7.05 5.14
C ASP A 45 -11.50 -6.81 4.54
N MET A 46 -12.41 -6.23 5.32
CA MET A 46 -13.75 -5.89 4.86
C MET A 46 -13.82 -4.47 4.31
N ASP A 47 -13.67 -3.47 5.18
CA ASP A 47 -13.94 -2.07 4.87
C ASP A 47 -12.93 -1.55 3.84
N TYR A 48 -13.39 -0.83 2.81
CA TYR A 48 -12.59 -0.37 1.65
C TYR A 48 -11.82 -1.45 0.87
N THR A 49 -11.95 -2.73 1.23
CA THR A 49 -11.32 -3.86 0.57
C THR A 49 -12.35 -4.73 -0.15
N LEU A 50 -13.21 -5.43 0.58
CA LEU A 50 -14.38 -6.14 0.03
C LEU A 50 -15.56 -5.18 -0.13
N ALA A 51 -15.78 -4.32 0.87
CA ALA A 51 -16.83 -3.31 0.93
C ALA A 51 -16.27 -1.94 0.53
N GLU A 52 -16.22 -1.64 -0.76
CA GLU A 52 -15.82 -0.31 -1.22
C GLU A 52 -16.97 0.69 -1.01
N TYR A 53 -16.74 1.72 -0.20
CA TYR A 53 -17.72 2.78 0.00
C TYR A 53 -17.77 3.76 -1.18
N LYS A 54 -18.96 4.30 -1.46
CA LYS A 54 -19.20 5.22 -2.58
C LYS A 54 -18.72 6.63 -2.25
N SER A 55 -17.79 7.11 -3.06
CA SER A 55 -17.27 8.47 -3.02
C SER A 55 -18.06 9.42 -3.95
N PRO A 56 -18.42 10.65 -3.53
CA PRO A 56 -18.09 11.29 -2.24
C PRO A 56 -19.17 11.11 -1.16
N GLN A 57 -20.18 10.25 -1.37
CA GLN A 57 -21.36 10.19 -0.52
C GLN A 57 -21.04 9.74 0.91
N TYR A 58 -20.12 8.79 1.06
CA TYR A 58 -19.76 8.24 2.36
C TYR A 58 -18.86 9.17 3.15
N GLU A 59 -17.90 9.82 2.49
CA GLU A 59 -17.03 10.84 3.08
C GLU A 59 -17.85 12.05 3.55
N LYS A 60 -18.82 12.49 2.74
CA LYS A 60 -19.76 13.56 3.13
C LYS A 60 -20.58 13.19 4.36
N LEU A 61 -21.09 11.96 4.45
CA LEU A 61 -21.79 11.47 5.65
C LEU A 61 -20.89 11.55 6.89
N GLY A 62 -19.66 11.04 6.80
CA GLY A 62 -18.69 11.11 7.89
C GLY A 62 -18.40 12.56 8.29
N PHE A 63 -18.13 13.42 7.31
CA PHE A 63 -17.86 14.85 7.52
C PHE A 63 -19.00 15.57 8.26
N ASP A 64 -20.24 15.38 7.80
CA ASP A 64 -21.43 16.01 8.39
C ASP A 64 -21.67 15.53 9.83
N LEU A 65 -21.43 14.25 10.13
CA LEU A 65 -21.54 13.71 11.49
C LEU A 65 -20.43 14.24 12.41
N ILE A 66 -19.19 14.32 11.92
CA ILE A 66 -18.06 14.81 12.71
C ILE A 66 -18.28 16.28 13.07
N LYS A 67 -18.63 17.14 12.12
CA LYS A 67 -18.86 18.57 12.41
C LYS A 67 -20.04 18.79 13.36
N GLN A 68 -21.12 17.99 13.24
CA GLN A 68 -22.23 18.00 14.20
C GLN A 68 -21.78 17.65 15.62
N HIS A 69 -20.93 16.62 15.75
CA HIS A 69 -20.40 16.24 17.06
C HIS A 69 -19.43 17.30 17.62
N MET A 70 -18.57 17.89 16.78
CA MET A 70 -17.68 18.99 17.18
C MET A 70 -18.46 20.17 17.78
N VAL A 71 -19.58 20.56 17.17
CA VAL A 71 -20.47 21.58 17.73
C VAL A 71 -21.09 21.15 19.05
N SER A 72 -21.50 19.89 19.17
CA SER A 72 -22.09 19.36 20.42
C SER A 72 -21.13 19.41 21.61
N ILE A 73 -19.82 19.39 21.37
CA ILE A 73 -18.77 19.50 22.42
C ILE A 73 -18.29 20.94 22.63
N GLY A 74 -18.89 21.93 21.96
CA GLY A 74 -18.67 23.35 22.22
C GLY A 74 -17.90 24.13 21.14
N TYR A 75 -17.64 23.54 19.96
CA TYR A 75 -17.13 24.33 18.83
C TYR A 75 -18.20 25.30 18.28
N PRO A 76 -17.80 26.39 17.60
CA PRO A 76 -18.71 27.41 17.08
C PRO A 76 -19.78 26.85 16.12
N GLN A 77 -20.98 27.41 16.14
CA GLN A 77 -22.12 26.90 15.32
C GLN A 77 -21.88 27.08 13.82
N GLU A 78 -21.09 28.07 13.44
CA GLU A 78 -20.72 28.44 12.08
C GLU A 78 -20.08 27.27 11.32
N ILE A 79 -19.41 26.35 12.01
CA ILE A 79 -18.77 25.19 11.35
C ILE A 79 -19.79 24.21 10.75
N LEU A 80 -21.08 24.30 11.12
CA LEU A 80 -22.13 23.49 10.49
C LEU A 80 -22.34 23.86 9.02
N GLU A 81 -21.96 25.07 8.62
CA GLU A 81 -22.05 25.57 7.24
C GLU A 81 -20.97 24.98 6.33
N PHE A 82 -19.93 24.35 6.87
CA PHE A 82 -18.91 23.72 6.04
C PHE A 82 -19.52 22.64 5.14
N GLU A 83 -19.12 22.62 3.87
CA GLU A 83 -19.51 21.60 2.90
C GLU A 83 -18.30 20.77 2.49
N TYR A 84 -18.44 19.45 2.50
CA TYR A 84 -17.37 18.53 2.11
C TYR A 84 -17.01 18.69 0.63
N ASP A 85 -15.74 19.01 0.35
CA ASP A 85 -15.18 19.09 -1.00
C ASP A 85 -14.22 17.91 -1.28
N PRO A 86 -14.62 16.94 -2.14
CA PRO A 86 -13.78 15.79 -2.49
C PRO A 86 -12.56 16.15 -3.38
N THR A 87 -12.44 17.39 -3.84
CA THR A 87 -11.32 17.82 -4.71
C THR A 87 -10.10 18.33 -3.94
N PHE A 88 -10.27 18.61 -2.64
CA PHE A 88 -9.20 19.10 -1.77
C PHE A 88 -8.31 17.96 -1.23
N ALA A 89 -8.89 17.05 -0.46
CA ALA A 89 -8.13 16.08 0.32
C ALA A 89 -7.59 14.92 -0.52
N VAL A 90 -6.36 14.49 -0.22
CA VAL A 90 -5.75 13.27 -0.74
C VAL A 90 -5.25 12.42 0.42
N ARG A 91 -5.28 11.09 0.27
CA ARG A 91 -4.78 10.17 1.28
C ARG A 91 -3.25 10.26 1.43
N GLY A 92 -2.75 9.96 2.62
CA GLY A 92 -1.32 9.93 2.93
C GLY A 92 -0.71 11.28 3.30
N LEU A 93 -1.53 12.33 3.47
CA LEU A 93 -1.05 13.61 3.99
C LEU A 93 -0.63 13.52 5.46
N TRP A 94 0.30 14.38 5.83
CA TRP A 94 0.77 14.52 7.19
C TRP A 94 0.13 15.76 7.80
N PHE A 95 -0.48 15.63 8.96
CA PHE A 95 -0.91 16.78 9.75
C PHE A 95 0.17 17.11 10.78
N ASP A 96 0.77 18.30 10.66
CA ASP A 96 1.72 18.84 11.64
C ASP A 96 0.95 19.51 12.78
N THR A 97 0.83 18.82 13.91
CA THR A 97 0.09 19.32 15.08
C THR A 97 0.74 20.54 15.75
N LEU A 98 2.02 20.85 15.43
CA LEU A 98 2.68 22.03 15.98
C LEU A 98 2.23 23.31 15.27
N TYR A 99 2.22 23.30 13.93
CA TYR A 99 1.93 24.50 13.11
C TYR A 99 0.58 24.47 12.39
N GLY A 100 -0.19 23.39 12.54
CA GLY A 100 -1.53 23.27 11.94
C GLY A 100 -1.50 23.13 10.41
N ASN A 101 -0.43 22.57 9.86
CA ASN A 101 -0.25 22.45 8.42
C ASN A 101 -0.54 21.03 7.92
N LEU A 102 -1.23 20.93 6.78
CA LEU A 102 -1.27 19.71 5.98
C LEU A 102 -0.05 19.68 5.07
N LEU A 103 0.75 18.63 5.17
CA LEU A 103 1.98 18.45 4.45
C LEU A 103 1.88 17.23 3.54
N LYS A 104 2.18 17.43 2.26
CA LYS A 104 2.49 16.34 1.33
C LYS A 104 4.00 16.17 1.31
N VAL A 105 4.49 15.00 1.67
CA VAL A 105 5.93 14.74 1.81
C VAL A 105 6.40 13.55 0.98
N ASP A 106 7.70 13.49 0.69
CA ASP A 106 8.32 12.33 0.05
C ASP A 106 8.76 11.26 1.07
N ALA A 107 9.38 10.18 0.58
CA ALA A 107 9.87 9.06 1.38
C ALA A 107 10.87 9.45 2.49
N TYR A 108 11.55 10.58 2.31
CA TYR A 108 12.60 11.04 3.22
C TYR A 108 12.06 12.07 4.22
N GLY A 109 10.84 12.58 4.06
CA GLY A 109 10.28 13.65 4.88
C GLY A 109 10.48 15.05 4.29
N ASN A 110 10.96 15.16 3.04
CA ASN A 110 11.01 16.46 2.38
C ASN A 110 9.61 16.92 1.99
N ILE A 111 9.31 18.19 2.24
CA ILE A 111 8.01 18.77 1.99
C ILE A 111 7.86 19.07 0.49
N LEU A 112 6.85 18.48 -0.12
CA LEU A 112 6.45 18.71 -1.51
C LEU A 112 5.44 19.85 -1.59
N VAL A 113 4.37 19.78 -0.79
CA VAL A 113 3.30 20.77 -0.67
C VAL A 113 3.01 21.00 0.81
N ALA A 114 2.74 22.25 1.18
CA ALA A 114 2.31 22.62 2.53
C ALA A 114 1.10 23.56 2.43
N VAL A 115 0.06 23.26 3.21
CA VAL A 115 -1.19 24.03 3.23
C VAL A 115 -1.54 24.36 4.67
N HIS A 116 -1.91 25.61 4.92
CA HIS A 116 -2.38 26.11 6.21
C HIS A 116 -3.83 26.57 6.06
N GLY A 117 -4.78 25.81 6.61
CA GLY A 117 -6.20 26.01 6.27
C GLY A 117 -6.42 25.71 4.79
N PHE A 118 -6.85 26.71 4.02
CA PHE A 118 -6.90 26.65 2.55
C PHE A 118 -5.77 27.42 1.84
N GLU A 119 -4.85 28.02 2.59
CA GLU A 119 -3.71 28.75 2.01
C GLU A 119 -2.57 27.79 1.65
N PHE A 120 -2.27 27.67 0.37
CA PHE A 120 -1.06 27.00 -0.11
C PHE A 120 0.17 27.86 0.19
N LEU A 121 1.03 27.37 1.10
CA LEU A 121 2.16 28.15 1.60
C LEU A 121 3.24 28.33 0.52
N LYS A 122 3.66 29.59 0.33
CA LYS A 122 4.81 29.91 -0.52
C LYS A 122 6.11 29.34 0.06
N HIS A 123 7.08 29.10 -0.81
CA HIS A 123 8.39 28.57 -0.43
C HIS A 123 9.05 29.32 0.74
N SER A 124 9.03 30.65 0.74
CA SER A 124 9.61 31.46 1.83
C SER A 124 9.00 31.11 3.20
N ARG A 125 7.67 31.06 3.27
CA ARG A 125 6.96 30.72 4.51
C ARG A 125 7.19 29.28 4.94
N VAL A 126 7.32 28.36 3.99
CA VAL A 126 7.71 26.98 4.29
C VAL A 126 9.11 26.93 4.90
N TYR A 127 10.08 27.71 4.40
CA TYR A 127 11.43 27.76 4.98
C TYR A 127 11.47 28.42 6.36
N GLU A 128 10.59 29.37 6.65
CA GLU A 128 10.48 29.95 8.00
C GLU A 128 10.02 28.90 9.03
N LEU A 129 9.04 28.07 8.68
CA LEU A 129 8.49 27.05 9.57
C LEU A 129 9.31 25.75 9.56
N TYR A 130 9.92 25.43 8.42
CA TYR A 130 10.69 24.22 8.17
C TYR A 130 12.02 24.60 7.49
N PRO A 131 13.06 25.01 8.26
CA PRO A 131 14.31 25.55 7.70
C PRO A 131 15.02 24.67 6.67
N ASN A 132 14.87 23.35 6.77
CA ASN A 132 15.45 22.39 5.81
C ASN A 132 14.43 21.87 4.78
N LYS A 133 13.25 22.48 4.69
CA LYS A 133 12.09 21.99 3.92
C LYS A 133 11.80 20.51 4.18
N PHE A 134 11.95 20.11 5.43
CA PHE A 134 12.01 18.72 5.87
C PHE A 134 11.32 18.59 7.23
N LEU A 135 10.65 17.47 7.43
CA LEU A 135 10.07 17.08 8.70
C LEU A 135 10.31 15.59 8.94
N THR A 136 10.88 15.26 10.10
CA THR A 136 11.00 13.87 10.55
C THR A 136 9.62 13.35 10.93
N LEU A 137 9.32 12.10 10.55
CA LEU A 137 8.14 11.41 11.05
C LEU A 137 8.30 11.10 12.54
N ASP A 138 7.73 11.95 13.38
CA ASP A 138 7.63 11.78 14.83
C ASP A 138 6.15 11.72 15.22
N GLU A 139 5.70 10.56 15.72
CA GLU A 139 4.30 10.30 16.08
C GLU A 139 3.76 11.26 17.16
N SER A 140 4.64 11.92 17.93
CA SER A 140 4.23 12.91 18.94
C SER A 140 3.79 14.26 18.35
N ARG A 141 4.18 14.53 17.10
CA ARG A 141 3.95 15.78 16.36
C ARG A 141 3.18 15.58 15.07
N VAL A 142 3.44 14.48 14.36
CA VAL A 142 2.92 14.21 13.02
C VAL A 142 1.91 13.08 13.07
N TYR A 143 0.73 13.33 12.52
CA TYR A 143 -0.24 12.29 12.24
C TYR A 143 -0.33 12.02 10.73
N VAL A 144 -0.27 10.76 10.32
CA VAL A 144 -0.32 10.36 8.90
C VAL A 144 -1.72 9.85 8.56
N LEU A 145 -2.41 10.57 7.67
CA LEU A 145 -3.80 10.35 7.27
C LEU A 145 -3.88 9.27 6.17
N ASN A 146 -3.62 8.00 6.53
CA ASN A 146 -3.32 6.90 5.59
C ASN A 146 -4.50 6.08 5.05
N THR A 147 -5.70 6.25 5.60
CA THR A 147 -6.91 5.49 5.24
C THR A 147 -7.91 6.40 4.54
N LEU A 148 -8.83 5.81 3.77
CA LEU A 148 -9.93 6.56 3.15
C LEU A 148 -10.90 7.13 4.20
N PHE A 149 -10.99 6.51 5.38
CA PHE A 149 -11.70 7.07 6.54
C PHE A 149 -11.11 8.38 7.05
N ASN A 150 -9.84 8.68 6.72
CA ASN A 150 -9.21 9.94 7.13
C ASN A 150 -9.54 11.12 6.18
N LEU A 151 -10.20 10.90 5.04
CA LEU A 151 -10.49 11.99 4.09
C LEU A 151 -11.42 13.08 4.67
N PRO A 152 -12.51 12.75 5.39
CA PRO A 152 -13.37 13.75 6.03
C PRO A 152 -12.62 14.62 7.04
N GLU A 153 -11.84 13.99 7.93
CA GLU A 153 -11.08 14.74 8.94
C GLU A 153 -9.94 15.56 8.34
N THR A 154 -9.31 15.08 7.26
CA THR A 154 -8.25 15.82 6.55
C THR A 154 -8.81 17.15 6.08
N TYR A 155 -9.99 17.12 5.46
CA TYR A 155 -10.66 18.32 5.00
C TYR A 155 -11.20 19.17 6.16
N LEU A 156 -11.76 18.56 7.21
CA LEU A 156 -12.24 19.29 8.39
C LEU A 156 -11.13 20.05 9.12
N LEU A 157 -9.95 19.46 9.25
CA LEU A 157 -8.78 20.13 9.83
C LEU A 157 -8.41 21.38 9.02
N ALA A 158 -8.42 21.29 7.68
CA ALA A 158 -8.22 22.45 6.82
C ALA A 158 -9.33 23.50 7.03
N CYS A 159 -10.61 23.11 7.08
CA CYS A 159 -11.73 24.02 7.32
C CYS A 159 -11.60 24.75 8.67
N LEU A 160 -11.26 24.02 9.74
CA LEU A 160 -11.12 24.59 11.09
C LEU A 160 -9.92 25.54 11.17
N VAL A 161 -8.76 25.15 10.64
CA VAL A 161 -7.58 26.02 10.62
C VAL A 161 -7.87 27.28 9.81
N ASP A 162 -8.55 27.17 8.67
CA ASP A 162 -8.95 28.32 7.85
C ASP A 162 -9.93 29.23 8.60
N PHE A 163 -11.00 28.67 9.15
CA PHE A 163 -12.03 29.39 9.90
C PHE A 163 -11.42 30.17 11.07
N PHE A 164 -10.63 29.52 11.93
CA PHE A 164 -10.05 30.22 13.08
C PHE A 164 -8.95 31.21 12.68
N THR A 165 -8.25 30.97 11.57
CA THR A 165 -7.23 31.91 11.06
C THR A 165 -7.86 33.20 10.54
N ASN A 166 -9.03 33.10 9.88
CA ASN A 166 -9.67 34.21 9.19
C ASN A 166 -10.81 34.87 9.98
N SER A 167 -11.21 34.29 11.13
CA SER A 167 -12.25 34.84 11.99
C SER A 167 -11.75 36.02 12.82
N LYS A 168 -12.53 37.11 12.85
CA LYS A 168 -12.19 38.35 13.58
C LYS A 168 -12.09 38.18 15.09
N GLU A 169 -12.76 37.17 15.64
CA GLU A 169 -12.79 36.89 17.08
C GLU A 169 -11.52 36.19 17.58
N TYR A 170 -10.75 35.60 16.65
CA TYR A 170 -9.57 34.81 16.98
C TYR A 170 -8.31 35.53 16.51
N THR A 171 -7.26 35.47 17.32
CA THR A 171 -5.93 35.97 16.96
C THR A 171 -5.02 34.79 16.68
N LYS A 172 -4.48 34.73 15.45
CA LYS A 172 -3.51 33.71 15.04
C LYS A 172 -2.24 33.78 15.88
N THR A 173 -1.73 32.62 16.27
CA THR A 173 -0.39 32.43 16.82
C THR A 173 0.37 31.41 15.97
N ASP A 174 1.67 31.23 16.20
CA ASP A 174 2.45 30.24 15.43
C ASP A 174 1.98 28.80 15.68
N THR A 175 1.43 28.50 16.86
CA THR A 175 1.09 27.12 17.28
C THR A 175 -0.40 26.90 17.55
N GLY A 176 -1.24 27.86 17.19
CA GLY A 176 -2.68 27.79 17.39
C GLY A 176 -3.36 29.14 17.21
N VAL A 177 -4.51 29.30 17.88
CA VAL A 177 -5.32 30.52 17.86
C VAL A 177 -5.71 30.92 19.27
N LYS A 178 -5.86 32.22 19.52
CA LYS A 178 -6.32 32.76 20.81
C LYS A 178 -7.69 33.43 20.67
N CYS A 179 -8.57 33.21 21.64
CA CYS A 179 -9.81 33.95 21.81
C CYS A 179 -9.86 34.47 23.26
N GLY A 180 -9.63 35.77 23.46
CA GLY A 180 -9.37 36.34 24.79
C GLY A 180 -8.16 35.65 25.47
N GLU A 181 -8.38 35.09 26.65
CA GLU A 181 -7.36 34.36 27.42
C GLU A 181 -7.24 32.87 27.02
N LEU A 182 -8.16 32.36 26.22
CA LEU A 182 -8.17 30.96 25.81
C LEU A 182 -7.20 30.74 24.64
N LEU A 183 -6.21 29.86 24.83
CA LEU A 183 -5.32 29.38 23.75
C LEU A 183 -5.78 28.01 23.27
N MET A 184 -6.14 27.92 21.99
CA MET A 184 -6.43 26.67 21.30
C MET A 184 -5.25 26.30 20.41
N SER A 185 -4.42 25.36 20.85
CA SER A 185 -3.32 24.85 20.03
C SER A 185 -3.83 24.03 18.85
N TYR A 186 -3.08 23.98 17.74
CA TYR A 186 -3.44 23.09 16.63
C TYR A 186 -3.43 21.61 17.04
N LYS A 187 -2.59 21.24 18.01
CA LYS A 187 -2.56 19.90 18.61
C LYS A 187 -3.85 19.56 19.35
N SER A 188 -4.39 20.48 20.14
CA SER A 188 -5.68 20.26 20.83
C SER A 188 -6.85 20.21 19.84
N ILE A 189 -6.87 21.09 18.83
CA ILE A 189 -7.89 21.06 17.76
C ILE A 189 -7.86 19.70 17.04
N PHE A 190 -6.66 19.23 16.67
CA PHE A 190 -6.48 17.92 16.07
C PHE A 190 -6.97 16.79 16.98
N GLN A 191 -6.66 16.84 18.28
CA GLN A 191 -7.11 15.81 19.22
C GLN A 191 -8.63 15.77 19.33
N ASP A 192 -9.31 16.92 19.35
CA ASP A 192 -10.77 16.99 19.36
C ASP A 192 -11.36 16.40 18.09
N VAL A 193 -10.82 16.75 16.91
CA VAL A 193 -11.25 16.17 15.63
C VAL A 193 -11.06 14.64 15.62
N ARG A 194 -9.91 14.15 16.10
CA ARG A 194 -9.64 12.72 16.20
C ARG A 194 -10.63 12.01 17.12
N ASN A 195 -10.88 12.57 18.29
CA ASN A 195 -11.84 12.06 19.24
C ASN A 195 -13.26 12.05 18.64
N ALA A 196 -13.62 13.09 17.88
CA ALA A 196 -14.91 13.19 17.21
C ALA A 196 -15.08 12.13 16.11
N VAL A 197 -14.04 11.89 15.30
CA VAL A 197 -14.03 10.82 14.30
C VAL A 197 -14.20 9.46 14.97
N ASP A 198 -13.44 9.19 16.04
CA ASP A 198 -13.54 7.93 16.78
C ASP A 198 -14.91 7.76 17.42
N TYR A 199 -15.48 8.82 17.99
CA TYR A 199 -16.86 8.82 18.50
C TYR A 199 -17.85 8.45 17.40
N VAL A 200 -17.80 9.13 16.25
CA VAL A 200 -18.72 8.91 15.13
C VAL A 200 -18.66 7.48 14.58
N HIS A 201 -17.47 6.88 14.53
CA HIS A 201 -17.28 5.50 14.04
C HIS A 201 -17.61 4.40 15.06
N LEU A 202 -17.36 4.64 16.35
CA LEU A 202 -17.49 3.63 17.40
C LEU A 202 -18.83 3.70 18.16
N GLN A 203 -19.32 4.90 18.42
CA GLN A 203 -20.47 5.16 19.29
C GLN A 203 -21.60 5.92 18.58
N GLY A 204 -21.28 6.68 17.54
CA GLY A 204 -22.20 7.54 16.84
C GLY A 204 -23.03 6.84 15.76
N ASP A 205 -23.78 7.67 15.02
CA ASP A 205 -24.80 7.22 14.06
C ASP A 205 -24.24 6.74 12.72
N MET A 206 -22.93 6.79 12.47
CA MET A 206 -22.37 6.52 11.14
C MET A 206 -22.72 5.11 10.64
N LYS A 207 -22.45 4.08 11.46
CA LYS A 207 -22.78 2.69 11.13
C LYS A 207 -24.28 2.50 10.90
N LYS A 208 -25.11 3.09 11.76
CA LYS A 208 -26.57 3.03 11.67
C LYS A 208 -27.08 3.63 10.36
N ARG A 209 -26.71 4.88 10.06
CA ARG A 209 -27.12 5.59 8.82
C ARG A 209 -26.58 4.91 7.56
N THR A 210 -25.43 4.25 7.66
CA THR A 210 -24.87 3.44 6.56
C THR A 210 -25.76 2.24 6.27
N ILE A 211 -26.16 1.49 7.32
CA ILE A 211 -27.01 0.30 7.19
C ILE A 211 -28.42 0.66 6.69
N GLU A 212 -28.96 1.80 7.12
CA GLU A 212 -30.28 2.29 6.68
C GLU A 212 -30.34 2.58 5.17
N ASN A 213 -29.19 2.82 4.50
CA ASN A 213 -29.14 3.08 3.06
C ASN A 213 -27.85 2.53 2.41
N LEU A 214 -27.70 1.21 2.43
CA LEU A 214 -26.51 0.53 1.90
C LEU A 214 -26.29 0.79 0.41
N GLU A 215 -27.37 0.86 -0.38
CA GLU A 215 -27.26 1.17 -1.82
C GLU A 215 -26.66 2.53 -2.11
N LYS A 216 -26.90 3.54 -1.26
CA LYS A 216 -26.30 4.87 -1.41
C LYS A 216 -24.81 4.87 -1.07
N TYR A 217 -24.39 4.02 -0.13
CA TYR A 217 -23.07 4.15 0.49
C TYR A 217 -22.08 3.04 0.15
N VAL A 218 -22.51 1.85 -0.26
CA VAL A 218 -21.65 0.68 -0.49
C VAL A 218 -21.76 0.24 -1.94
N LYS A 219 -20.63 0.05 -2.62
CA LYS A 219 -20.59 -0.55 -3.96
C LYS A 219 -20.84 -2.05 -3.84
N LYS A 220 -21.65 -2.58 -4.75
CA LYS A 220 -22.01 -3.99 -4.82
C LYS A 220 -21.59 -4.53 -6.19
N ASP A 221 -20.90 -5.66 -6.20
CA ASP A 221 -20.36 -6.28 -7.40
C ASP A 221 -20.76 -7.76 -7.45
N GLU A 222 -21.53 -8.13 -8.46
CA GLU A 222 -22.07 -9.49 -8.66
C GLU A 222 -21.00 -10.56 -8.87
N ARG A 223 -19.76 -10.16 -9.16
CA ARG A 223 -18.64 -11.09 -9.39
C ARG A 223 -18.00 -11.55 -8.08
N LEU A 224 -18.27 -10.91 -6.94
CA LEU A 224 -17.67 -11.24 -5.65
C LEU A 224 -17.96 -12.68 -5.19
N PRO A 225 -19.22 -13.19 -5.21
CA PRO A 225 -19.51 -14.57 -4.86
C PRO A 225 -18.73 -15.57 -5.74
N MET A 226 -18.75 -15.36 -7.06
CA MET A 226 -18.00 -16.17 -8.02
C MET A 226 -16.50 -16.18 -7.70
N PHE A 227 -15.93 -15.02 -7.40
CA PHE A 227 -14.50 -14.86 -7.13
C PHE A 227 -14.05 -15.69 -5.94
N LEU A 228 -14.74 -15.57 -4.80
CA LEU A 228 -14.40 -16.32 -3.60
C LEU A 228 -14.60 -17.83 -3.78
N THR A 229 -15.65 -18.24 -4.50
CA THR A 229 -15.84 -19.66 -4.84
C THR A 229 -14.68 -20.19 -5.69
N ARG A 230 -14.22 -19.44 -6.70
CA ARG A 230 -13.08 -19.85 -7.54
C ARG A 230 -11.78 -19.98 -6.75
N LEU A 231 -11.54 -19.10 -5.77
CA LEU A 231 -10.39 -19.23 -4.87
C LEU A 231 -10.43 -20.56 -4.12
N ARG A 232 -11.59 -20.94 -3.59
CA ARG A 232 -11.75 -22.21 -2.87
C ARG A 232 -11.66 -23.43 -3.78
N GLU A 233 -12.22 -23.35 -4.98
CA GLU A 233 -12.11 -24.39 -6.02
C GLU A 233 -10.66 -24.62 -6.45
N SER A 234 -9.75 -23.65 -6.26
CA SER A 234 -8.31 -23.84 -6.51
C SER A 234 -7.60 -24.72 -5.47
N GLY A 235 -8.28 -25.08 -4.38
CA GLY A 235 -7.70 -25.80 -3.24
C GLY A 235 -7.19 -24.89 -2.12
N ALA A 236 -7.17 -23.57 -2.33
CA ALA A 236 -6.81 -22.60 -1.31
C ALA A 236 -7.94 -22.37 -0.31
N LYS A 237 -7.57 -21.99 0.92
CA LYS A 237 -8.50 -21.58 1.97
C LYS A 237 -8.65 -20.07 1.98
N THR A 238 -9.79 -19.59 2.48
CA THR A 238 -10.16 -18.18 2.52
C THR A 238 -10.50 -17.75 3.94
N PHE A 239 -10.14 -16.53 4.32
CA PHE A 239 -10.54 -15.99 5.61
C PHE A 239 -10.86 -14.50 5.57
N LEU A 240 -11.79 -14.08 6.43
CA LEU A 240 -12.07 -12.68 6.71
C LEU A 240 -11.36 -12.28 8.01
N LEU A 241 -10.67 -11.14 8.00
CA LEU A 241 -10.01 -10.56 9.16
C LEU A 241 -10.24 -9.04 9.17
N THR A 242 -11.28 -8.61 9.90
CA THR A 242 -11.75 -7.22 9.91
C THR A 242 -11.69 -6.59 11.30
N ASN A 243 -11.47 -5.27 11.35
CA ASN A 243 -11.56 -4.48 12.57
C ASN A 243 -13.01 -4.19 12.99
N SER A 244 -13.97 -4.31 12.06
CA SER A 244 -15.38 -4.10 12.34
C SER A 244 -15.95 -5.19 13.25
N ASP A 245 -16.96 -4.82 14.05
CA ASP A 245 -17.71 -5.75 14.89
C ASP A 245 -18.59 -6.68 14.06
N TYR A 246 -19.06 -7.78 14.67
CA TYR A 246 -19.87 -8.78 13.96
C TYR A 246 -21.18 -8.23 13.41
N ASN A 247 -21.91 -7.40 14.16
CA ASN A 247 -23.24 -6.96 13.75
C ASN A 247 -23.17 -6.07 12.51
N PHE A 248 -22.20 -5.15 12.50
CA PHE A 248 -21.93 -4.33 11.32
C PHE A 248 -21.42 -5.17 10.15
N THR A 249 -20.44 -6.04 10.41
CA THR A 249 -19.88 -6.96 9.40
C THR A 249 -20.97 -7.80 8.75
N ASN A 250 -21.86 -8.40 9.54
CA ASN A 250 -22.93 -9.25 9.06
C ASN A 250 -23.91 -8.48 8.16
N ARG A 251 -24.25 -7.22 8.49
CA ARG A 251 -25.12 -6.39 7.65
C ARG A 251 -24.47 -6.01 6.32
N ILE A 252 -23.22 -5.56 6.35
CA ILE A 252 -22.46 -5.19 5.14
C ILE A 252 -22.27 -6.41 4.24
N MET A 253 -21.77 -7.52 4.79
CA MET A 253 -21.51 -8.73 4.04
C MET A 253 -22.79 -9.38 3.51
N THR A 254 -23.89 -9.36 4.27
CA THR A 254 -25.19 -9.81 3.74
C THR A 254 -25.58 -8.99 2.52
N TYR A 255 -25.45 -7.67 2.57
CA TYR A 255 -25.75 -6.81 1.42
C TYR A 255 -24.83 -7.08 0.21
N LEU A 256 -23.53 -7.27 0.44
CA LEU A 256 -22.57 -7.56 -0.64
C LEU A 256 -22.86 -8.88 -1.37
N PHE A 257 -23.51 -9.84 -0.72
CA PHE A 257 -23.83 -11.16 -1.29
C PHE A 257 -25.31 -11.34 -1.61
N ASP A 258 -26.13 -10.32 -1.38
CA ASP A 258 -27.58 -10.34 -1.62
C ASP A 258 -27.91 -10.30 -3.12
N PHE A 259 -27.71 -11.45 -3.77
CA PHE A 259 -28.07 -11.72 -5.16
C PHE A 259 -29.04 -12.90 -5.20
N PRO A 260 -29.90 -13.00 -6.23
CA PRO A 260 -30.84 -14.11 -6.38
C PRO A 260 -30.15 -15.46 -6.68
N HIS A 261 -28.81 -15.50 -6.69
CA HIS A 261 -28.00 -16.67 -6.94
C HIS A 261 -26.76 -16.72 -6.05
N GLY A 262 -26.11 -17.89 -6.01
CA GLY A 262 -24.80 -18.07 -5.39
C GLY A 262 -23.66 -17.61 -6.30
N ALA A 263 -22.64 -18.47 -6.47
CA ALA A 263 -21.44 -18.15 -7.25
C ALA A 263 -21.71 -17.92 -8.75
N LYS A 264 -22.75 -18.55 -9.30
CA LYS A 264 -23.12 -18.47 -10.72
C LYS A 264 -24.62 -18.29 -10.85
N PRO A 265 -25.11 -17.63 -11.91
CA PRO A 265 -26.53 -17.64 -12.25
C PRO A 265 -27.03 -19.09 -12.35
N GLY A 266 -28.07 -19.44 -11.57
CA GLY A 266 -28.63 -20.79 -11.49
C GLY A 266 -28.22 -21.60 -10.25
N GLU A 267 -27.21 -21.18 -9.49
CA GLU A 267 -26.94 -21.75 -8.16
C GLU A 267 -27.79 -21.06 -7.09
N PRO A 268 -28.26 -21.78 -6.04
CA PRO A 268 -29.01 -21.17 -4.96
C PRO A 268 -28.18 -20.12 -4.21
N HIS A 269 -28.84 -19.06 -3.75
CA HIS A 269 -28.25 -18.07 -2.85
C HIS A 269 -27.66 -18.76 -1.60
N ARG A 270 -26.53 -18.25 -1.10
CA ARG A 270 -25.82 -18.78 0.06
C ARG A 270 -25.42 -17.66 1.01
N ASN A 271 -25.42 -17.96 2.31
CA ASN A 271 -24.95 -17.02 3.32
C ASN A 271 -23.46 -16.66 3.08
N TRP A 272 -23.12 -15.38 3.24
CA TRP A 272 -21.77 -14.86 3.03
C TRP A 272 -20.70 -15.59 3.84
N THR A 273 -21.01 -16.09 5.05
CA THR A 273 -20.04 -16.81 5.89
C THR A 273 -19.54 -18.08 5.24
N THR A 274 -20.37 -18.73 4.39
CA THR A 274 -20.02 -19.98 3.72
C THR A 274 -18.97 -19.82 2.61
N TYR A 275 -18.65 -18.58 2.23
CA TYR A 275 -17.57 -18.26 1.30
C TYR A 275 -16.20 -18.16 1.98
N PHE A 276 -16.14 -18.26 3.31
CA PHE A 276 -14.92 -18.19 4.10
C PHE A 276 -14.74 -19.47 4.92
N ASP A 277 -13.50 -19.93 5.04
CA ASP A 277 -13.14 -21.06 5.91
C ASP A 277 -12.92 -20.59 7.36
N VAL A 278 -12.58 -19.31 7.56
CA VAL A 278 -12.50 -18.68 8.89
C VAL A 278 -12.97 -17.23 8.82
N VAL A 279 -13.75 -16.80 9.81
CA VAL A 279 -14.16 -15.39 9.97
C VAL A 279 -13.68 -14.86 11.32
N VAL A 280 -12.91 -13.78 11.30
CA VAL A 280 -12.42 -13.06 12.47
C VAL A 280 -12.84 -11.59 12.40
N VAL A 281 -13.63 -11.15 13.37
CA VAL A 281 -14.06 -9.76 13.57
C VAL A 281 -13.30 -9.13 14.74
N ASP A 282 -13.48 -7.82 14.97
CA ASP A 282 -12.83 -7.08 16.06
C ASP A 282 -11.30 -7.32 16.15
N ALA A 283 -10.63 -7.49 15.01
CA ALA A 283 -9.23 -7.90 14.98
C ALA A 283 -8.30 -6.89 15.66
N ARG A 284 -8.68 -5.61 15.70
CA ARG A 284 -7.87 -4.48 16.21
C ARG A 284 -6.50 -4.35 15.55
N LYS A 285 -6.40 -4.59 14.24
CA LYS A 285 -5.19 -4.29 13.45
C LYS A 285 -4.77 -2.83 13.66
N PRO A 286 -3.48 -2.53 13.89
CA PRO A 286 -2.32 -3.42 13.75
C PRO A 286 -1.99 -4.29 14.98
N LEU A 287 -2.68 -4.14 16.10
CA LEU A 287 -2.39 -4.88 17.35
C LEU A 287 -2.44 -6.39 17.11
N PHE A 288 -3.36 -6.86 16.28
CA PHE A 288 -3.47 -8.26 15.83
C PHE A 288 -2.14 -8.88 15.38
N PHE A 289 -1.31 -8.12 14.64
CA PHE A 289 -0.05 -8.63 14.08
C PHE A 289 1.07 -8.68 15.13
N GLY A 290 0.93 -7.95 16.24
CA GLY A 290 1.80 -7.99 17.40
C GLY A 290 1.29 -8.96 18.47
N GLU A 291 1.01 -8.44 19.67
CA GLU A 291 0.50 -9.20 20.81
C GLU A 291 -0.96 -9.64 20.68
N GLY A 292 -1.76 -8.90 19.90
CA GLY A 292 -3.18 -9.15 19.69
C GLY A 292 -4.04 -8.98 20.94
N THR A 293 -5.22 -9.60 20.91
CA THR A 293 -6.16 -9.65 22.04
C THR A 293 -6.55 -11.09 22.34
N ILE A 294 -7.38 -11.28 23.37
CA ILE A 294 -7.88 -12.61 23.67
C ILE A 294 -8.87 -13.05 22.58
N LEU A 295 -8.65 -14.23 22.00
CA LEU A 295 -9.57 -14.83 21.04
C LEU A 295 -10.89 -15.21 21.73
N ARG A 296 -12.00 -14.76 21.15
CA ARG A 296 -13.37 -15.04 21.61
C ARG A 296 -14.17 -15.67 20.48
N GLN A 297 -15.29 -16.30 20.82
CA GLN A 297 -16.28 -16.76 19.86
C GLN A 297 -17.49 -15.83 19.90
N VAL A 298 -18.01 -15.47 18.73
CA VAL A 298 -19.23 -14.68 18.58
C VAL A 298 -20.45 -15.60 18.60
N ASP A 299 -21.46 -15.24 19.38
CA ASP A 299 -22.80 -15.80 19.24
C ASP A 299 -23.48 -15.16 18.04
N VAL A 300 -23.59 -15.88 16.93
CA VAL A 300 -24.13 -15.36 15.66
C VAL A 300 -25.59 -14.92 15.73
N ASN A 301 -26.35 -15.39 16.73
CA ASN A 301 -27.77 -15.03 16.89
C ASN A 301 -27.93 -13.70 17.65
N THR A 302 -27.08 -13.44 18.64
CA THR A 302 -27.17 -12.24 19.48
C THR A 302 -26.14 -11.16 19.12
N GLY A 303 -25.08 -11.53 18.40
CA GLY A 303 -23.88 -10.72 18.19
C GLY A 303 -23.01 -10.55 19.44
N GLY A 304 -23.38 -11.18 20.56
CA GLY A 304 -22.61 -11.12 21.81
C GLY A 304 -21.35 -11.99 21.78
N LEU A 305 -20.38 -11.66 22.62
CA LEU A 305 -19.16 -12.45 22.77
C LEU A 305 -19.33 -13.51 23.86
N ARG A 306 -19.09 -14.78 23.52
CA ARG A 306 -19.01 -15.86 24.50
C ARG A 306 -17.61 -15.90 25.09
N VAL A 307 -17.52 -15.87 26.43
CA VAL A 307 -16.27 -16.15 27.15
C VAL A 307 -16.07 -17.66 27.15
N GLY A 308 -15.58 -18.18 26.03
CA GLY A 308 -15.09 -19.55 25.90
C GLY A 308 -13.66 -19.47 25.41
N VAL A 309 -12.74 -20.09 26.14
CA VAL A 309 -11.38 -20.34 25.63
C VAL A 309 -11.57 -21.34 24.49
N HIS A 310 -11.48 -20.89 23.24
CA HIS A 310 -11.45 -21.80 22.10
C HIS A 310 -10.16 -22.62 22.20
N THR A 311 -10.24 -23.82 22.76
CA THR A 311 -9.11 -24.73 22.96
C THR A 311 -8.95 -25.74 21.82
N GLY A 312 -9.87 -25.74 20.84
CA GLY A 312 -9.88 -26.64 19.69
C GLY A 312 -9.42 -25.99 18.38
N PRO A 313 -9.38 -26.74 17.27
CA PRO A 313 -9.11 -26.18 15.94
C PRO A 313 -10.22 -25.20 15.52
N LEU A 314 -9.89 -24.22 14.68
CA LEU A 314 -10.89 -23.29 14.13
C LEU A 314 -11.91 -24.07 13.28
N GLN A 315 -13.19 -23.78 13.48
CA GLN A 315 -14.29 -24.43 12.77
C GLN A 315 -14.93 -23.43 11.81
N ALA A 316 -15.20 -23.87 10.58
CA ALA A 316 -15.72 -23.00 9.52
C ALA A 316 -17.09 -22.38 9.82
N GLU A 317 -17.88 -23.01 10.69
CA GLU A 317 -19.22 -22.54 11.06
C GLU A 317 -19.20 -21.48 12.17
N HIS A 318 -18.03 -21.23 12.79
CA HIS A 318 -17.88 -20.29 13.87
C HIS A 318 -17.29 -18.95 13.42
N VAL A 319 -17.76 -17.90 14.08
CA VAL A 319 -17.20 -16.55 13.93
C VAL A 319 -16.40 -16.23 15.18
N TYR A 320 -15.19 -15.73 14.97
CA TYR A 320 -14.24 -15.40 16.03
C TYR A 320 -14.10 -13.89 16.18
N SER A 321 -13.72 -13.42 17.37
CA SER A 321 -13.49 -12.01 17.68
C SER A 321 -12.13 -11.84 18.36
N GLY A 322 -11.35 -10.85 17.91
CA GLY A 322 -10.03 -10.54 18.43
C GLY A 322 -8.96 -11.57 18.05
N GLY A 323 -8.12 -11.94 19.01
CA GLY A 323 -7.01 -12.88 18.81
C GLY A 323 -5.72 -12.20 18.36
N SER A 324 -4.75 -13.03 17.95
CA SER A 324 -3.47 -12.58 17.42
C SER A 324 -3.08 -13.39 16.18
N CYS A 325 -2.23 -12.81 15.34
CA CYS A 325 -1.73 -13.45 14.13
C CYS A 325 -0.97 -14.75 14.44
N ASP A 326 -0.25 -14.82 15.57
CA ASP A 326 0.45 -16.03 16.00
C ASP A 326 -0.50 -17.19 16.26
N VAL A 327 -1.55 -16.92 17.03
CA VAL A 327 -2.55 -17.90 17.39
C VAL A 327 -3.33 -18.33 16.15
N PHE A 328 -3.73 -17.36 15.32
CA PHE A 328 -4.45 -17.59 14.08
C PHE A 328 -3.64 -18.47 13.10
N THR A 329 -2.38 -18.11 12.85
CA THR A 329 -1.49 -18.83 11.92
C THR A 329 -1.26 -20.28 12.36
N LYS A 330 -1.11 -20.52 13.67
CA LYS A 330 -1.02 -21.87 14.24
C LYS A 330 -2.28 -22.68 14.01
N PHE A 331 -3.46 -22.08 14.17
CA PHE A 331 -4.72 -22.79 13.98
C PHE A 331 -5.00 -23.15 12.52
N ILE A 332 -4.62 -22.28 11.57
CA ILE A 332 -4.79 -22.57 10.14
C ILE A 332 -3.66 -23.45 9.58
N GLY A 333 -2.55 -23.60 10.31
CA GLY A 333 -1.39 -24.39 9.89
C GLY A 333 -0.59 -23.74 8.74
N ALA A 334 -0.59 -22.42 8.65
CA ALA A 334 0.08 -21.69 7.57
C ALA A 334 1.52 -21.31 7.94
N LYS A 335 2.43 -21.30 6.97
CA LYS A 335 3.70 -20.57 7.04
C LYS A 335 3.48 -19.15 6.50
N GLY A 336 4.33 -18.18 6.85
CA GLY A 336 4.13 -16.77 6.49
C GLY A 336 3.92 -16.55 4.98
N LYS A 337 4.75 -17.15 4.14
CA LYS A 337 4.66 -17.03 2.66
C LYS A 337 3.45 -17.75 2.04
N ASP A 338 2.78 -18.64 2.76
CA ASP A 338 1.58 -19.35 2.28
C ASP A 338 0.34 -18.42 2.24
N VAL A 339 0.41 -17.24 2.87
CA VAL A 339 -0.73 -16.32 3.04
C VAL A 339 -0.57 -15.11 2.10
N LEU A 340 -1.60 -14.84 1.29
CA LEU A 340 -1.81 -13.56 0.62
C LEU A 340 -2.89 -12.77 1.35
N TYR A 341 -2.49 -11.71 2.06
CA TYR A 341 -3.41 -10.82 2.76
C TYR A 341 -3.75 -9.60 1.90
N VAL A 342 -5.04 -9.38 1.70
CA VAL A 342 -5.63 -8.33 0.87
C VAL A 342 -6.27 -7.28 1.79
N GLY A 343 -5.84 -6.03 1.68
CA GLY A 343 -6.33 -4.92 2.52
C GLY A 343 -6.04 -3.56 1.88
N ASP A 344 -6.67 -2.48 2.37
CA ASP A 344 -6.47 -1.11 1.89
C ASP A 344 -5.57 -0.27 2.82
N HIS A 345 -5.44 -0.68 4.08
CA HIS A 345 -4.67 0.06 5.07
C HIS A 345 -3.17 -0.26 4.95
N ILE A 346 -2.43 0.61 4.27
CA ILE A 346 -0.98 0.46 4.03
C ILE A 346 -0.16 0.16 5.29
N PHE A 347 -0.50 0.76 6.44
CA PHE A 347 0.18 0.51 7.71
C PHE A 347 -0.41 -0.69 8.45
N GLY A 348 -1.72 -0.64 8.72
CA GLY A 348 -2.43 -1.62 9.53
C GLY A 348 -2.40 -3.03 8.96
N ASP A 349 -2.64 -3.17 7.65
CA ASP A 349 -2.78 -4.46 6.98
C ASP A 349 -1.49 -4.90 6.31
N ILE A 350 -0.80 -3.99 5.61
CA ILE A 350 0.28 -4.36 4.69
C ILE A 350 1.66 -4.30 5.38
N LEU A 351 2.03 -3.16 5.96
CA LEU A 351 3.35 -2.99 6.57
C LEU A 351 3.57 -3.96 7.73
N LYS A 352 2.60 -4.07 8.64
CA LYS A 352 2.74 -4.88 9.86
C LYS A 352 2.70 -6.39 9.57
N SER A 353 1.83 -6.85 8.66
CA SER A 353 1.81 -8.26 8.24
C SER A 353 3.10 -8.67 7.53
N LYS A 354 3.64 -7.81 6.65
CA LYS A 354 4.90 -8.07 5.94
C LYS A 354 6.10 -8.09 6.89
N LYS A 355 6.28 -7.03 7.70
CA LYS A 355 7.47 -6.89 8.56
C LYS A 355 7.53 -7.90 9.70
N ILE A 356 6.39 -8.19 10.33
CA ILE A 356 6.37 -8.99 11.56
C ILE A 356 6.22 -10.49 11.22
N ARG A 357 5.45 -10.83 10.18
CA ARG A 357 4.99 -12.21 9.93
C ARG A 357 5.38 -12.77 8.56
N GLY A 358 5.93 -11.95 7.68
CA GLY A 358 6.36 -12.39 6.35
C GLY A 358 5.22 -12.80 5.42
N TRP A 359 3.98 -12.35 5.70
CA TRP A 359 2.84 -12.56 4.80
C TRP A 359 3.08 -11.91 3.44
N ARG A 360 2.55 -12.53 2.39
CA ARG A 360 2.45 -11.89 1.08
C ARG A 360 1.32 -10.88 1.12
N THR A 361 1.47 -9.77 0.41
CA THR A 361 0.59 -8.61 0.57
C THR A 361 0.02 -8.12 -0.74
N PHE A 362 -1.29 -7.86 -0.75
CA PHE A 362 -1.99 -7.26 -1.88
C PHE A 362 -2.76 -6.01 -1.40
N LEU A 363 -2.25 -4.84 -1.77
CA LEU A 363 -2.83 -3.56 -1.38
C LEU A 363 -3.94 -3.12 -2.35
N ILE A 364 -5.11 -2.79 -1.81
CA ILE A 364 -6.21 -2.18 -2.56
C ILE A 364 -6.11 -0.66 -2.48
N ILE A 365 -6.15 -0.01 -3.64
CA ILE A 365 -6.08 1.46 -3.78
C ILE A 365 -7.24 1.90 -4.68
N PRO A 366 -8.45 2.13 -4.15
CA PRO A 366 -9.61 2.50 -4.96
C PRO A 366 -9.37 3.73 -5.84
N GLU A 367 -8.55 4.69 -5.36
CA GLU A 367 -8.21 5.92 -6.09
C GLU A 367 -7.43 5.66 -7.38
N LEU A 368 -6.81 4.47 -7.52
CA LEU A 368 -5.98 4.10 -8.65
C LEU A 368 -6.74 4.16 -9.99
N VAL A 369 -8.06 3.95 -9.99
CA VAL A 369 -8.88 4.07 -11.23
C VAL A 369 -8.81 5.49 -11.78
N ARG A 370 -9.01 6.50 -10.91
CA ARG A 370 -8.91 7.91 -11.28
C ARG A 370 -7.48 8.29 -11.63
N GLU A 371 -6.52 7.83 -10.83
CA GLU A 371 -5.08 8.08 -11.06
C GLU A 371 -4.63 7.60 -12.43
N LEU A 372 -5.01 6.37 -12.83
CA LEU A 372 -4.69 5.80 -14.14
C LEU A 372 -5.37 6.55 -15.29
N HIS A 373 -6.61 7.00 -15.08
CA HIS A 373 -7.32 7.80 -16.08
C HIS A 373 -6.59 9.13 -16.33
N VAL A 374 -6.29 9.88 -15.28
CA VAL A 374 -5.57 11.17 -15.38
C VAL A 374 -4.16 10.95 -15.92
N TRP A 375 -3.45 9.91 -15.48
CA TRP A 375 -2.11 9.57 -15.97
C TRP A 375 -2.10 9.33 -17.49
N THR A 376 -3.12 8.64 -18.01
CA THR A 376 -3.24 8.35 -19.44
C THR A 376 -3.67 9.59 -20.22
N ASP A 377 -4.69 10.31 -19.74
CA ASP A 377 -5.25 11.49 -20.42
C ASP A 377 -4.26 12.67 -20.45
N LYS A 378 -3.47 12.85 -19.38
CA LYS A 378 -2.49 13.93 -19.23
C LYS A 378 -1.04 13.50 -19.48
N CYS A 379 -0.83 12.39 -20.18
CA CYS A 379 0.51 11.87 -20.48
C CYS A 379 1.44 12.90 -21.17
N GLN A 380 0.87 13.84 -21.93
CA GLN A 380 1.63 14.92 -22.58
C GLN A 380 2.36 15.81 -21.57
N LEU A 381 1.74 16.14 -20.44
CA LEU A 381 2.37 16.94 -19.37
C LEU A 381 3.54 16.18 -18.74
N PHE A 382 3.41 14.87 -18.58
CA PHE A 382 4.50 14.04 -18.06
C PHE A 382 5.67 13.97 -19.04
N ASN A 383 5.40 13.78 -20.33
CA ASN A 383 6.42 13.78 -21.37
C ASN A 383 7.11 15.15 -21.48
N GLU A 384 6.36 16.24 -21.34
CA GLU A 384 6.91 17.60 -21.31
C GLU A 384 7.86 17.78 -20.12
N LEU A 385 7.46 17.36 -18.92
CA LEU A 385 8.31 17.39 -17.73
C LEU A 385 9.60 16.59 -17.92
N GLN A 386 9.50 15.38 -18.47
CA GLN A 386 10.67 14.54 -18.77
C GLN A 386 11.61 15.20 -19.79
N ASN A 387 11.06 15.85 -20.82
CA ASN A 387 11.86 16.59 -21.80
C ASN A 387 12.57 17.80 -21.19
N LEU A 388 11.93 18.50 -20.25
CA LEU A 388 12.56 19.61 -19.52
C LEU A 388 13.70 19.11 -18.61
N ASP A 389 13.54 17.95 -17.97
CA ASP A 389 14.59 17.31 -17.18
C ASP A 389 15.78 16.88 -18.05
N ILE A 390 15.53 16.35 -19.26
CA ILE A 390 16.59 16.03 -20.24
C ILE A 390 17.35 17.29 -20.66
N LYS A 391 16.64 18.36 -21.02
CA LYS A 391 17.27 19.65 -21.37
C LYS A 391 18.12 20.20 -20.22
N LEU A 392 17.67 20.04 -18.98
CA LEU A 392 18.45 20.42 -17.82
C LEU A 392 19.75 19.61 -17.75
N GLY A 393 19.68 18.29 -17.99
CA GLY A 393 20.85 17.42 -18.08
C GLY A 393 21.83 17.84 -19.19
N GLU A 394 21.32 18.17 -20.39
CA GLU A 394 22.14 18.60 -21.53
C GLU A 394 22.95 19.88 -21.23
N MET A 395 22.36 20.84 -20.49
CA MET A 395 23.03 22.08 -20.10
C MET A 395 24.23 21.85 -19.18
N TYR A 396 24.22 20.77 -18.38
CA TYR A 396 25.29 20.44 -17.44
C TYR A 396 26.23 19.33 -17.94
N LYS A 397 25.88 18.61 -19.01
CA LYS A 397 26.55 17.37 -19.44
C LYS A 397 28.06 17.50 -19.64
N ASN A 398 28.51 18.61 -20.21
CA ASN A 398 29.93 18.84 -20.53
C ASN A 398 30.64 19.76 -19.51
N LEU A 399 29.99 20.05 -18.38
CA LEU A 399 30.56 20.87 -17.33
C LEU A 399 31.27 19.97 -16.31
N ASP A 400 32.50 20.32 -15.98
CA ASP A 400 33.30 19.64 -14.97
C ASP A 400 33.61 20.56 -13.77
N SER A 401 34.39 20.05 -12.81
CA SER A 401 34.79 20.80 -11.62
C SER A 401 35.65 22.04 -11.90
N SER A 402 36.16 22.20 -13.13
CA SER A 402 36.92 23.38 -13.56
C SER A 402 36.03 24.51 -14.09
N THR A 403 34.75 24.22 -14.36
CA THR A 403 33.79 25.19 -14.91
C THR A 403 33.50 26.30 -13.89
N LYS A 404 33.83 27.55 -14.23
CA LYS A 404 33.62 28.74 -13.37
C LYS A 404 32.30 29.46 -13.63
N GLU A 405 31.77 29.35 -14.85
CA GLU A 405 30.52 29.99 -15.25
C GLU A 405 29.34 29.04 -15.12
N LYS A 406 28.27 29.50 -14.46
CA LYS A 406 27.06 28.69 -14.23
C LYS A 406 26.04 28.98 -15.34
N PRO A 407 25.48 27.95 -16.00
CA PRO A 407 24.45 28.17 -17.00
C PRO A 407 23.19 28.76 -16.34
N ASP A 408 22.53 29.71 -17.00
CA ASP A 408 21.27 30.26 -16.51
C ASP A 408 20.11 29.31 -16.79
N ILE A 409 19.55 28.77 -15.71
CA ILE A 409 18.44 27.81 -15.73
C ILE A 409 17.13 28.41 -15.22
N SER A 410 17.05 29.75 -15.10
CA SER A 410 15.89 30.43 -14.50
C SER A 410 14.59 30.14 -15.27
N ASN A 411 14.62 30.26 -16.60
CA ASN A 411 13.49 29.98 -17.48
C ASN A 411 13.09 28.50 -17.45
N LEU A 412 14.08 27.60 -17.47
CA LEU A 412 13.85 26.15 -17.43
C LEU A 412 13.23 25.72 -16.09
N ARG A 413 13.74 26.26 -14.97
CA ARG A 413 13.15 26.05 -13.64
C ARG A 413 11.73 26.57 -13.54
N ALA A 414 11.42 27.72 -14.15
CA ALA A 414 10.06 28.25 -14.19
C ALA A 414 9.12 27.32 -14.96
N ALA A 415 9.54 26.85 -16.15
CA ALA A 415 8.77 25.90 -16.96
C ALA A 415 8.52 24.58 -16.21
N ILE A 416 9.54 24.00 -15.55
CA ILE A 416 9.40 22.79 -14.74
C ILE A 416 8.35 22.98 -13.64
N ARG A 417 8.36 24.12 -12.94
CA ARG A 417 7.37 24.43 -11.89
C ARG A 417 5.97 24.58 -12.46
N GLU A 418 5.83 25.24 -13.60
CA GLU A 418 4.53 25.45 -14.24
C GLU A 418 3.90 24.13 -14.71
N VAL A 419 4.69 23.28 -15.39
CA VAL A 419 4.24 21.95 -15.83
C VAL A 419 3.92 21.07 -14.63
N THR A 420 4.75 21.10 -13.59
CA THR A 420 4.49 20.37 -12.33
C THR A 420 3.16 20.81 -11.71
N HIS A 421 2.90 22.11 -11.63
CA HIS A 421 1.65 22.64 -11.08
C HIS A 421 0.44 22.22 -11.92
N LYS A 422 0.51 22.36 -13.26
CA LYS A 422 -0.55 21.91 -14.17
C LYS A 422 -0.84 20.41 -14.03
N MET A 423 0.21 19.61 -13.90
CA MET A 423 0.09 18.17 -13.71
C MET A 423 -0.57 17.83 -12.38
N ASP A 424 -0.15 18.45 -11.29
CA ASP A 424 -0.73 18.21 -9.97
C ASP A 424 -2.22 18.63 -9.93
N MET A 425 -2.58 19.80 -10.48
CA MET A 425 -3.98 20.27 -10.53
C MET A 425 -4.91 19.37 -11.33
N ALA A 426 -4.39 18.55 -12.26
CA ALA A 426 -5.22 17.58 -12.98
C ALA A 426 -5.76 16.46 -12.08
N TYR A 427 -5.11 16.19 -10.94
CA TYR A 427 -5.55 15.18 -9.98
C TYR A 427 -6.46 15.76 -8.88
N GLY A 428 -6.26 17.02 -8.52
CA GLY A 428 -6.97 17.72 -7.44
C GLY A 428 -6.07 18.78 -6.79
N MET A 429 -6.58 19.51 -5.79
CA MET A 429 -5.82 20.62 -5.19
C MET A 429 -4.53 20.14 -4.50
N MET A 430 -4.53 18.94 -3.93
CA MET A 430 -3.34 18.33 -3.31
C MET A 430 -2.54 17.43 -4.27
N GLY A 431 -2.90 17.38 -5.56
CA GLY A 431 -2.23 16.56 -6.57
C GLY A 431 -2.43 15.05 -6.43
N SER A 432 -1.63 14.27 -7.17
CA SER A 432 -1.69 12.80 -7.18
C SER A 432 -1.36 12.19 -5.81
N LEU A 433 -2.01 11.10 -5.45
CA LEU A 433 -1.66 10.27 -4.29
C LEU A 433 -0.20 9.80 -4.33
N PHE A 434 0.33 9.55 -5.53
CA PHE A 434 1.63 8.91 -5.72
C PHE A 434 2.79 9.89 -5.92
N ARG A 435 2.52 11.13 -6.36
CA ARG A 435 3.58 12.08 -6.73
C ARG A 435 3.17 13.55 -6.66
N SER A 436 4.19 14.41 -6.69
CA SER A 436 4.09 15.82 -7.08
C SER A 436 5.19 16.08 -8.10
N GLY A 437 4.80 16.37 -9.35
CA GLY A 437 5.75 16.40 -10.46
C GLY A 437 6.51 15.06 -10.62
N SER A 438 7.83 15.14 -10.71
CA SER A 438 8.72 13.98 -10.80
C SER A 438 8.99 13.29 -9.45
N ARG A 439 8.55 13.87 -8.32
CA ARG A 439 8.87 13.37 -6.98
C ARG A 439 7.77 12.47 -6.43
N GLN A 440 8.14 11.28 -5.98
CA GLN A 440 7.23 10.34 -5.35
C GLN A 440 6.84 10.78 -3.93
N THR A 441 5.62 10.46 -3.51
CA THR A 441 5.14 10.70 -2.15
C THR A 441 5.64 9.64 -1.17
N PHE A 442 5.53 9.95 0.12
CA PHE A 442 5.73 8.99 1.20
C PHE A 442 4.83 7.75 1.02
N PHE A 443 3.54 7.96 0.69
CA PHE A 443 2.61 6.86 0.40
C PHE A 443 3.13 5.96 -0.74
N SER A 444 3.55 6.53 -1.87
CA SER A 444 4.14 5.77 -2.99
C SER A 444 5.32 4.91 -2.54
N SER A 445 6.22 5.45 -1.71
CA SER A 445 7.36 4.70 -1.20
C SER A 445 6.96 3.52 -0.32
N GLN A 446 5.90 3.67 0.47
CA GLN A 446 5.35 2.59 1.29
C GLN A 446 4.70 1.50 0.43
N VAL A 447 3.97 1.87 -0.62
CA VAL A 447 3.40 0.92 -1.59
C VAL A 447 4.51 0.07 -2.20
N VAL A 448 5.54 0.71 -2.77
CA VAL A 448 6.68 0.02 -3.39
C VAL A 448 7.38 -0.89 -2.39
N ARG A 449 7.58 -0.43 -1.14
CA ARG A 449 8.34 -1.18 -0.14
C ARG A 449 7.59 -2.35 0.50
N TYR A 450 6.29 -2.23 0.71
CA TYR A 450 5.55 -3.17 1.57
C TYR A 450 4.45 -3.97 0.86
N ALA A 451 3.84 -3.46 -0.22
CA ALA A 451 2.82 -4.18 -0.98
C ALA A 451 3.48 -5.01 -2.09
N ASP A 452 3.40 -6.35 -2.03
CA ASP A 452 3.96 -7.21 -3.09
C ASP A 452 3.20 -6.98 -4.39
N LEU A 453 1.87 -6.93 -4.29
CA LEU A 453 0.92 -6.62 -5.34
C LEU A 453 0.08 -5.40 -4.94
N TYR A 454 -0.40 -4.65 -5.93
CA TYR A 454 -1.43 -3.62 -5.70
C TYR A 454 -2.35 -3.44 -6.92
N ALA A 455 -3.59 -3.02 -6.67
CA ALA A 455 -4.59 -2.80 -7.71
C ALA A 455 -5.71 -1.88 -7.21
N ALA A 456 -6.61 -1.49 -8.12
CA ALA A 456 -7.80 -0.73 -7.77
C ALA A 456 -8.84 -1.57 -6.99
N THR A 457 -8.89 -2.88 -7.25
CA THR A 457 -9.83 -3.80 -6.61
C THR A 457 -9.24 -5.20 -6.53
N HIS A 458 -9.61 -5.94 -5.48
CA HIS A 458 -9.22 -7.34 -5.28
C HIS A 458 -9.77 -8.25 -6.38
N LEU A 459 -10.89 -7.87 -7.01
CA LEU A 459 -11.52 -8.61 -8.10
C LEU A 459 -10.66 -8.69 -9.37
N ASN A 460 -9.60 -7.89 -9.49
CA ASN A 460 -8.67 -8.01 -10.61
C ASN A 460 -7.98 -9.39 -10.64
N LEU A 461 -7.93 -10.13 -9.53
CA LEU A 461 -7.45 -11.51 -9.50
C LEU A 461 -8.27 -12.45 -10.41
N LEU A 462 -9.54 -12.15 -10.68
CA LEU A 462 -10.38 -12.95 -11.60
C LEU A 462 -9.79 -13.09 -13.00
N TYR A 463 -8.94 -12.16 -13.42
CA TYR A 463 -8.35 -12.13 -14.76
C TYR A 463 -7.00 -12.85 -14.86
N TYR A 464 -6.58 -13.50 -13.77
CA TYR A 464 -5.33 -14.26 -13.68
C TYR A 464 -5.65 -15.71 -13.31
N PRO A 465 -5.02 -16.70 -13.96
CA PRO A 465 -5.11 -18.08 -13.48
C PRO A 465 -4.43 -18.20 -12.11
N PHE A 466 -4.89 -19.11 -11.24
CA PHE A 466 -4.26 -19.29 -9.92
C PHE A 466 -2.87 -19.94 -9.98
N SER A 467 -2.42 -20.39 -11.16
CA SER A 467 -1.02 -20.76 -11.42
C SER A 467 -0.17 -19.60 -11.94
N TYR A 468 -0.70 -18.37 -11.96
CA TYR A 468 0.01 -17.23 -12.54
C TYR A 468 1.23 -16.82 -11.70
N MET A 469 2.34 -16.59 -12.39
CA MET A 469 3.56 -16.02 -11.81
C MET A 469 3.61 -14.52 -12.10
N PHE A 470 3.35 -13.71 -11.06
CA PHE A 470 3.62 -12.28 -11.11
C PHE A 470 5.12 -12.05 -11.13
N ARG A 471 5.60 -11.28 -12.11
CA ARG A 471 7.02 -10.95 -12.26
C ARG A 471 7.26 -9.45 -12.11
N ALA A 472 7.99 -9.08 -11.06
CA ALA A 472 8.50 -7.74 -10.89
C ALA A 472 9.67 -7.49 -11.88
N PRO A 473 9.86 -6.24 -12.35
CA PRO A 473 11.09 -5.89 -13.04
C PRO A 473 12.29 -5.99 -12.08
N ALA A 474 13.48 -6.27 -12.61
CA ALA A 474 14.72 -6.25 -11.83
C ALA A 474 14.93 -4.85 -11.22
N MET A 475 15.21 -4.81 -9.92
CA MET A 475 15.54 -3.57 -9.21
C MET A 475 17.02 -3.26 -9.43
N LEU A 476 17.32 -2.52 -10.48
CA LEU A 476 18.69 -2.08 -10.78
C LEU A 476 19.08 -0.89 -9.91
N LEU A 477 20.26 -0.95 -9.31
CA LEU A 477 20.93 0.22 -8.74
C LEU A 477 21.32 1.20 -9.86
N PRO A 478 21.55 2.48 -9.53
CA PRO A 478 21.90 3.48 -10.54
C PRO A 478 23.09 3.10 -11.43
N HIS A 479 24.12 2.45 -10.88
CA HIS A 479 25.29 2.02 -11.67
C HIS A 479 24.97 0.83 -12.61
N GLU A 480 23.97 0.00 -12.27
CA GLU A 480 23.55 -1.14 -13.10
C GLU A 480 22.60 -0.71 -14.23
N SER A 481 21.95 0.45 -14.10
CA SER A 481 20.99 0.97 -15.10
C SER A 481 21.59 2.01 -16.05
N THR A 482 22.68 2.68 -15.67
CA THR A 482 23.31 3.76 -16.46
C THR A 482 24.54 3.31 -17.24
N VAL A 483 25.13 2.17 -16.88
CA VAL A 483 26.23 1.56 -17.62
C VAL A 483 25.65 0.54 -18.59
N ALA A 484 25.85 0.78 -19.90
CA ALA A 484 25.47 -0.21 -20.90
C ALA A 484 26.35 -1.45 -20.75
N HIS A 485 25.78 -2.66 -20.87
CA HIS A 485 26.51 -3.94 -20.77
C HIS A 485 27.67 -4.09 -21.79
N GLU A 486 27.75 -3.20 -22.77
CA GLU A 486 28.80 -3.14 -23.80
C GLU A 486 30.03 -2.31 -23.37
N GLN A 487 29.95 -1.55 -22.26
CA GLN A 487 31.07 -0.79 -21.73
C GLN A 487 31.98 -1.69 -20.89
N GLN A 488 32.94 -2.36 -21.53
CA GLN A 488 34.02 -3.04 -20.82
C GLN A 488 34.91 -2.01 -20.13
N PHE A 489 34.86 -1.97 -18.80
CA PHE A 489 35.88 -1.29 -18.02
C PHE A 489 37.17 -2.10 -18.12
N VAL A 490 38.21 -1.53 -18.74
CA VAL A 490 39.58 -2.03 -18.57
C VAL A 490 39.96 -1.70 -17.13
N THR A 491 39.75 -2.65 -16.23
CA THR A 491 40.27 -2.54 -14.87
C THR A 491 41.78 -2.54 -14.92
N GLU A 492 42.40 -1.36 -14.76
CA GLU A 492 43.80 -1.23 -14.31
C GLU A 492 43.90 -1.60 -12.82
N PHE A 493 43.42 -2.79 -12.45
CA PHE A 493 43.86 -3.42 -11.22
C PHE A 493 45.15 -4.16 -11.56
N MET A 494 46.25 -3.59 -11.07
CA MET A 494 47.60 -4.18 -10.94
C MET A 494 47.74 -5.57 -11.56
N ASP A 495 48.31 -5.60 -12.77
CA ASP A 495 48.96 -6.76 -13.36
C ASP A 495 50.11 -7.23 -12.46
N GLU A 496 49.80 -7.95 -11.40
CA GLU A 496 50.72 -8.92 -10.82
C GLU A 496 50.08 -10.31 -10.92
N THR A 497 50.42 -10.96 -12.04
CA THR A 497 50.29 -12.40 -12.32
C THR A 497 48.91 -12.91 -12.74
N ASN A 498 48.50 -12.58 -13.96
CA ASN A 498 47.69 -13.50 -14.77
C ASN A 498 48.12 -13.43 -16.24
N SER A 499 49.31 -13.95 -16.53
CA SER A 499 49.63 -14.39 -17.88
C SER A 499 48.71 -15.56 -18.23
N ALA A 500 47.84 -15.33 -19.20
CA ALA A 500 47.06 -16.35 -19.89
C ALA A 500 47.96 -17.53 -20.30
N ILE A 501 47.55 -18.74 -19.91
CA ILE A 501 47.93 -19.96 -20.62
C ILE A 501 46.61 -20.66 -20.92
N ASP A 502 46.24 -20.60 -22.19
CA ASP A 502 45.26 -21.45 -22.83
C ASP A 502 45.70 -22.92 -22.73
N ASP A 503 44.71 -23.77 -22.49
CA ASP A 503 44.60 -25.20 -22.76
C ASP A 503 45.63 -26.22 -22.23
N ASP A 504 45.03 -27.26 -21.64
CA ASP A 504 45.51 -28.65 -21.60
C ASP A 504 46.85 -28.94 -20.89
N ASP A 505 46.86 -28.91 -19.56
CA ASP A 505 47.75 -29.84 -18.83
C ASP A 505 47.22 -30.16 -17.42
N LYS A 506 46.96 -31.45 -17.17
CA LYS A 506 46.71 -32.01 -15.84
C LYS A 506 47.97 -31.88 -14.99
N ARG A 507 48.18 -30.72 -14.36
CA ARG A 507 49.24 -30.55 -13.36
C ARG A 507 48.67 -30.43 -11.97
N ASN A 508 48.87 -31.51 -11.21
CA ASN A 508 48.93 -31.55 -9.76
C ASN A 508 49.66 -30.31 -9.21
N LYS A 509 48.91 -29.25 -8.85
CA LYS A 509 49.41 -28.22 -7.95
C LYS A 509 49.50 -28.86 -6.58
N LYS A 510 50.68 -29.37 -6.22
CA LYS A 510 51.02 -29.71 -4.84
C LYS A 510 50.77 -28.48 -3.97
N VAL A 511 49.72 -28.54 -3.16
CA VAL A 511 49.53 -27.63 -2.04
C VAL A 511 50.77 -27.79 -1.17
N LEU A 512 51.59 -26.74 -1.06
CA LEU A 512 52.61 -26.66 -0.02
C LEU A 512 51.85 -26.49 1.30
N GLU A 513 51.47 -27.61 1.91
CA GLU A 513 50.93 -27.62 3.27
C GLU A 513 52.02 -27.11 4.20
N ARG A 514 51.81 -25.91 4.76
CA ARG A 514 52.52 -25.50 5.96
C ARG A 514 52.17 -26.53 7.04
N THR A 515 53.16 -27.27 7.49
CA THR A 515 53.07 -28.41 8.43
C THR A 515 52.50 -28.09 9.81
N GLN A 516 52.00 -26.87 10.05
CA GLN A 516 51.35 -26.43 11.29
C GLN A 516 50.18 -25.46 11.05
N SER A 517 49.49 -25.52 9.91
CA SER A 517 48.23 -24.77 9.76
C SER A 517 47.12 -25.47 10.56
N GLN A 518 46.70 -24.88 11.69
CA GLN A 518 45.52 -25.32 12.45
C GLN A 518 44.19 -24.90 11.81
N ILE A 519 44.23 -24.20 10.66
CA ILE A 519 43.04 -23.64 10.01
C ILE A 519 42.51 -24.66 8.98
N PRO A 520 41.28 -25.20 9.14
CA PRO A 520 40.72 -26.25 8.27
C PRO A 520 40.56 -25.83 6.81
N HIS A 521 40.23 -24.57 6.55
CA HIS A 521 40.13 -23.99 5.21
C HIS A 521 40.75 -22.60 5.20
N VAL A 522 41.83 -22.45 4.42
CA VAL A 522 42.55 -21.16 4.31
C VAL A 522 41.76 -20.16 3.43
N ARG A 523 40.84 -20.67 2.61
CA ARG A 523 39.94 -19.90 1.73
C ARG A 523 38.59 -20.63 1.60
N PRO A 524 37.49 -19.90 1.34
CA PRO A 524 36.21 -20.52 1.01
C PRO A 524 36.34 -21.34 -0.28
N ALA A 525 35.71 -22.52 -0.30
CA ALA A 525 35.56 -23.29 -1.53
C ALA A 525 34.51 -22.63 -2.42
N THR A 526 34.77 -22.55 -3.73
CA THR A 526 33.76 -22.12 -4.70
C THR A 526 32.62 -23.13 -4.71
N PRO A 527 31.35 -22.70 -4.56
CA PRO A 527 30.21 -23.59 -4.69
C PRO A 527 30.24 -24.30 -6.06
N GLN A 528 30.30 -25.64 -6.05
CA GLN A 528 30.30 -26.47 -7.27
C GLN A 528 28.89 -26.90 -7.69
N SER A 529 27.90 -26.65 -6.85
CA SER A 529 26.49 -26.86 -7.12
C SER A 529 25.74 -25.53 -6.98
N LEU A 530 24.56 -25.46 -7.60
CA LEU A 530 23.67 -24.31 -7.52
C LEU A 530 23.18 -24.17 -6.06
N THR A 531 23.66 -23.16 -5.34
CA THR A 531 23.33 -22.94 -3.91
C THR A 531 22.21 -21.95 -3.68
N HIS A 532 21.70 -21.31 -4.74
CA HIS A 532 20.70 -20.25 -4.63
C HIS A 532 19.63 -20.42 -5.70
N THR A 533 18.38 -20.53 -5.27
CA THR A 533 17.18 -20.36 -6.10
C THR A 533 16.71 -18.91 -5.97
N HIS A 534 16.54 -18.22 -7.10
CA HIS A 534 16.12 -16.82 -7.10
C HIS A 534 14.61 -16.71 -6.93
N ASP A 535 14.12 -16.42 -5.72
CA ASP A 535 12.72 -16.02 -5.42
C ASP A 535 11.63 -16.78 -6.20
N GLU A 536 11.90 -18.02 -6.58
CA GLU A 536 10.89 -18.97 -6.95
C GLU A 536 10.45 -19.52 -5.59
N ASP A 537 9.21 -19.26 -5.22
CA ASP A 537 8.59 -19.64 -3.95
C ASP A 537 8.55 -21.18 -3.74
N PHE A 538 9.51 -21.94 -4.25
CA PHE A 538 9.77 -23.34 -3.95
C PHE A 538 10.35 -23.45 -2.54
N SER A 539 9.65 -24.18 -1.68
CA SER A 539 10.28 -24.77 -0.50
C SER A 539 11.19 -25.90 -0.95
N ASP A 540 12.41 -25.97 -0.40
CA ASP A 540 13.40 -27.03 -0.68
C ASP A 540 12.85 -28.46 -0.50
N GLU A 541 11.72 -28.62 0.20
CA GLU A 541 11.00 -29.89 0.40
C GLU A 541 10.59 -30.61 -0.91
N ASP A 542 10.36 -29.90 -2.03
CA ASP A 542 9.98 -30.53 -3.31
C ASP A 542 11.16 -31.20 -4.05
N SER A 543 12.40 -30.98 -3.59
CA SER A 543 13.60 -31.54 -4.24
C SER A 543 14.02 -32.90 -3.69
N GLU A 544 13.62 -33.25 -2.47
CA GLU A 544 13.99 -34.53 -1.85
C GLU A 544 13.18 -35.73 -2.40
N ASP A 545 11.95 -35.50 -2.87
CA ASP A 545 11.06 -36.57 -3.35
C ASP A 545 11.41 -37.11 -4.75
N LYS A 546 12.34 -36.47 -5.47
CA LYS A 546 12.76 -36.91 -6.82
C LYS A 546 14.09 -37.67 -6.87
N SER A 547 14.80 -37.82 -5.74
CA SER A 547 16.06 -38.59 -5.69
C SER A 547 15.92 -40.03 -5.16
N GLY A 548 14.73 -40.48 -4.76
CA GLY A 548 14.53 -41.77 -4.09
C GLY A 548 14.12 -42.97 -4.95
N SER A 549 13.80 -42.80 -6.24
CA SER A 549 13.22 -43.88 -7.07
C SER A 549 14.02 -44.14 -8.34
N ASN A 550 15.29 -44.52 -8.20
CA ASN A 550 15.97 -45.30 -9.25
C ASN A 550 17.18 -46.02 -8.65
N LYS A 551 16.96 -47.27 -8.23
CA LYS A 551 17.91 -48.38 -8.29
C LYS A 551 17.18 -49.69 -7.96
N SER A 552 16.74 -50.37 -9.01
CA SER A 552 16.46 -51.80 -9.02
C SER A 552 17.58 -52.50 -9.78
N ASN A 553 18.40 -53.25 -9.05
CA ASN A 553 18.82 -54.63 -9.33
C ASN A 553 19.67 -55.16 -8.18
#